data_AF-A0A5N9AVS7-F1
#
_entry.id   AF-A0A5N9AVS7-F1
#
_cell.length_a   1.000
_cell.length_b   1.000
_cell.length_c   1.000
_cell.angle_alpha   90.00
_cell.angle_beta   90.00
_cell.angle_gamma   90.00
#
_symmetry.space_group_name_H-M   'P 1'
#
loop_
_entity.id
_entity.type
_entity.pdbx_description
1 polymer ?
#
loop_
_entity_poly.entity_id
_entity_poly.type
_entity_poly.pdbx_seq_one_letter_code
_entity_poly.pdbx_strand_id
1 'polypeptide(L)' 'LSPWGEEFLGSNPDERRARSEADLDSVVNLRSQTPHQISSHIEKYFWSPISIKLDEDEKIYVTERNRHRLQVYRKNSTLG' A
#
# COMPACT_ATOMS: atom_id res chain seq x y z
N LEU A 1 4.84 -0.49 13.88
CA LEU A 1 4.30 -1.67 13.18
C LEU A 1 3.57 -2.55 14.20
N SER A 2 2.99 -3.70 13.80
CA SER A 2 2.56 -4.70 14.79
C SER A 2 3.79 -5.27 15.53
N PRO A 3 3.64 -5.84 16.74
CA PRO A 3 4.77 -6.43 17.47
C PRO A 3 5.57 -7.45 16.64
N TRP A 4 4.86 -8.31 15.91
CA TRP A 4 5.46 -9.29 14.99
C TRP A 4 6.23 -8.64 13.83
N GLY A 5 5.73 -7.51 13.30
CA GLY A 5 6.42 -6.76 12.25
C GLY A 5 7.69 -6.10 12.77
N GLU A 6 7.69 -5.61 14.01
CA GLU A 6 8.88 -5.05 14.64
C GLU A 6 9.95 -6.13 14.90
N GLU A 7 9.54 -7.30 15.39
CA GLU A 7 10.42 -8.44 15.65
C GLU A 7 11.06 -8.96 14.35
N PHE A 8 10.26 -9.14 13.30
CA PHE A 8 10.72 -9.56 11.98
C PHE A 8 11.78 -8.61 11.42
N LEU A 9 11.49 -7.31 11.40
CA LEU A 9 12.44 -6.29 10.92
C LEU A 9 13.64 -6.13 11.87
N GLY A 10 13.49 -6.48 13.16
CA GLY A 10 14.58 -6.48 14.14
C GLY A 10 15.59 -7.58 13.86
N SER A 11 15.10 -8.74 13.42
CA SER A 11 15.91 -9.89 13.03
C SER A 11 16.55 -9.72 11.64
N ASN A 12 16.02 -8.81 10.81
CA ASN A 12 16.51 -8.55 9.46
C ASN A 12 16.86 -7.05 9.23
N PRO A 13 18.02 -6.58 9.75
CA PRO A 13 18.37 -5.16 9.74
C PRO A 13 18.57 -4.56 8.34
N ASP A 14 19.01 -5.37 7.36
CA ASP A 14 19.19 -4.92 5.98
C ASP A 14 17.84 -4.67 5.29
N GLU A 15 16.86 -5.57 5.49
CA GLU A 15 15.50 -5.36 5.00
C GLU A 15 14.86 -4.15 5.65
N ARG A 16 15.05 -3.96 6.96
CA ARG A 16 14.59 -2.75 7.66
C ARG A 16 15.14 -1.48 7.02
N ARG A 17 16.46 -1.44 6.76
CA ARG A 17 17.13 -0.28 6.14
C ARG A 17 16.57 -0.03 4.74
N ALA A 18 16.58 -1.04 3.87
CA ALA A 18 16.08 -0.93 2.51
C ALA A 18 14.63 -0.47 2.47
N ARG A 19 13.78 -0.99 3.37
CA ARG A 19 12.39 -0.58 3.50
C ARG A 19 12.25 0.88 3.95
N SER A 20 13.11 1.35 4.86
CA SER A 20 13.06 2.74 5.35
C SER A 20 13.53 3.76 4.31
N GLU A 21 14.38 3.34 3.38
CA GLU A 21 14.95 4.20 2.32
C GLU A 21 14.16 4.14 1.00
N ALA A 22 13.23 3.19 0.86
CA ALA A 22 12.45 3.02 -0.36
C ALA A 22 11.50 4.19 -0.61
N ASP A 23 11.55 4.77 -1.81
CA ASP A 23 10.52 5.68 -2.32
C ASP A 23 9.32 4.86 -2.82
N LEU A 24 8.19 5.04 -2.14
CA LEU A 24 6.93 4.33 -2.41
C LEU A 24 5.91 5.19 -3.17
N ASP A 25 6.25 6.46 -3.40
CA ASP A 25 5.33 7.50 -3.86
C ASP A 25 5.57 7.90 -5.31
N SER A 26 6.79 7.73 -5.83
CA SER A 26 7.14 8.15 -7.17
C SER A 26 7.84 7.05 -7.97
N VAL A 27 7.61 7.05 -9.29
CA VAL A 27 8.40 6.27 -10.25
C VAL A 27 8.80 7.17 -11.40
N VAL A 28 10.10 7.41 -11.51
CA VAL A 28 10.63 8.43 -12.44
C VAL A 28 11.01 7.82 -13.81
N ASN A 29 11.05 6.49 -13.95
CA ASN A 29 11.59 5.82 -15.14
C ASN A 29 10.80 4.56 -15.55
N LEU A 30 9.50 4.70 -15.79
CA LEU A 30 8.71 3.60 -16.36
C LEU A 30 8.92 3.53 -17.87
N ARG A 31 9.19 2.32 -18.38
CA ARG A 31 9.30 2.05 -19.83
C ARG A 31 8.01 2.36 -20.59
N SER A 32 6.86 2.19 -19.94
CA SER A 32 5.56 2.60 -20.44
C SER A 32 4.69 3.12 -19.30
N GLN A 33 3.91 4.17 -19.57
CA GLN A 33 3.10 4.86 -18.57
C GLN A 33 1.63 4.44 -18.66
N THR A 34 1.36 3.16 -18.91
CA THR A 34 -0.03 2.67 -18.88
C THR A 34 -0.54 2.69 -17.43
N PRO A 35 -1.86 2.87 -17.20
CA PRO A 35 -2.40 2.85 -15.83
C PRO A 35 -2.05 1.58 -15.07
N HIS A 36 -1.98 0.44 -15.75
CA HIS A 36 -1.56 -0.83 -15.16
C HIS A 36 -0.10 -0.78 -14.67
N GLN A 37 0.83 -0.28 -15.50
CA GLN A 37 2.25 -0.19 -15.16
C GLN A 37 2.50 0.83 -14.06
N ILE A 38 1.89 2.01 -14.15
CA ILE A 38 1.99 3.01 -13.09
C ILE A 38 1.49 2.41 -11.75
N SER A 39 0.33 1.76 -11.79
CA SER A 39 -0.27 1.17 -10.59
C SER A 39 0.44 -0.08 -10.09
N SER A 40 1.24 -0.78 -10.89
CA SER A 40 2.08 -1.89 -10.41
C SER A 40 3.33 -1.40 -9.68
N HIS A 41 3.75 -0.16 -9.92
CA HIS A 41 4.97 0.42 -9.37
C HIS A 41 4.73 1.41 -8.22
N ILE A 42 3.68 2.23 -8.25
CA ILE A 42 3.38 3.20 -7.17
C ILE A 42 2.58 2.51 -6.07
N GLU A 43 3.07 2.50 -4.83
CA GLU A 43 2.45 1.72 -3.77
C GLU A 43 1.02 2.17 -3.46
N LYS A 44 0.79 3.48 -3.40
CA LYS A 44 -0.52 4.05 -3.06
C LYS A 44 -1.64 3.74 -4.06
N TYR A 45 -1.32 3.27 -5.26
CA TYR A 45 -2.32 2.97 -6.30
C TYR A 45 -2.79 1.51 -6.26
N PHE A 46 -4.02 1.31 -6.76
CA PHE A 46 -4.62 -0.02 -6.82
C PHE A 46 -4.04 -0.87 -7.94
N TRP A 47 -3.60 -2.07 -7.60
CA TRP A 47 -3.17 -3.07 -8.56
C TRP A 47 -3.98 -4.37 -8.42
N SER A 48 -4.96 -4.52 -9.32
CA SER A 48 -5.95 -5.60 -9.29
C SER A 48 -6.76 -5.66 -7.97
N PRO A 49 -7.50 -4.60 -7.61
CA PRO A 49 -8.43 -4.64 -6.49
C PRO A 49 -9.57 -5.62 -6.83
N ILE A 50 -9.96 -6.46 -5.88
CA ILE A 50 -10.94 -7.54 -6.10
C ILE A 50 -12.19 -7.44 -5.21
N SER A 51 -12.13 -6.70 -4.10
CA SER A 51 -13.29 -6.50 -3.24
C SER A 51 -13.18 -5.21 -2.44
N ILE A 52 -14.34 -4.67 -2.08
CA ILE A 52 -14.49 -3.52 -1.20
C ILE A 52 -15.47 -3.90 -0.08
N LYS A 53 -15.13 -3.60 1.17
CA LYS A 53 -16.01 -3.76 2.34
C LYS A 53 -16.05 -2.47 3.14
N LEU A 54 -17.20 -2.18 3.72
CA LEU A 54 -17.44 -1.07 4.64
C LEU A 54 -17.77 -1.67 6.01
N ASP A 55 -17.15 -1.18 7.08
CA ASP A 55 -17.53 -1.54 8.44
C ASP A 55 -18.47 -0.49 9.08
N GLU A 56 -18.90 -0.76 10.32
CA GLU A 56 -19.78 0.12 11.09
C GLU A 56 -19.13 1.46 11.47
N ASP A 57 -17.79 1.56 11.41
CA ASP A 57 -17.01 2.77 11.67
C ASP A 57 -16.73 3.59 10.39
N GLU A 58 -17.41 3.27 9.29
CA GLU A 58 -17.20 3.85 7.95
C GLU A 58 -15.76 3.67 7.40
N LYS A 59 -15.02 2.66 7.84
CA LYS A 59 -13.74 2.29 7.23
C LYS A 59 -13.99 1.48 5.97
N ILE A 60 -13.29 1.84 4.91
CA ILE A 60 -13.33 1.16 3.62
C ILE A 60 -12.10 0.26 3.51
N TYR A 61 -12.35 -1.04 3.34
CA TYR A 61 -11.33 -2.07 3.17
C TYR A 61 -11.28 -2.48 1.71
N VAL A 62 -10.11 -2.37 1.07
CA VAL A 62 -9.90 -2.80 -0.31
C VAL A 62 -8.87 -3.91 -0.34
N THR A 63 -9.26 -5.08 -0.85
CA THR A 63 -8.35 -6.23 -1.02
C THR A 63 -7.77 -6.24 -2.43
N GLU A 64 -6.45 -6.35 -2.54
CA GLU A 64 -5.73 -6.38 -3.81
C GLU A 64 -5.02 -7.71 -4.03
N ARG A 65 -5.30 -8.35 -5.17
CA ARG A 65 -4.78 -9.67 -5.49
C ARG A 65 -3.29 -9.64 -5.79
N ASN A 66 -2.82 -8.67 -6.58
CA ASN A 66 -1.46 -8.72 -7.12
C ASN A 66 -0.36 -8.38 -6.09
N ARG A 67 -0.72 -7.77 -4.95
CA ARG A 67 0.22 -7.40 -3.87
C ARG A 67 0.01 -8.16 -2.57
N HIS A 68 -0.95 -9.07 -2.52
CA HIS A 68 -1.35 -9.74 -1.27
C HIS A 68 -1.61 -8.73 -0.14
N ARG A 69 -2.30 -7.62 -0.48
CA ARG A 69 -2.44 -6.44 0.39
C ARG A 69 -3.90 -6.13 0.70
N LEU A 70 -4.10 -5.58 1.90
CA LEU A 70 -5.31 -4.89 2.32
C LEU A 70 -5.00 -3.40 2.50
N GLN A 71 -5.72 -2.51 1.80
CA GLN A 71 -5.66 -1.08 2.05
C GLN A 71 -6.92 -0.64 2.82
N VAL A 72 -6.71 0.20 3.84
CA VAL A 72 -7.79 0.68 4.72
C VAL A 72 -7.88 2.20 4.60
N TYR A 73 -9.05 2.68 4.20
CA TYR A 73 -9.35 4.09 4.05
C TYR A 73 -10.45 4.51 5.03
N ARG A 74 -10.50 5.80 5.33
CA ARG A 74 -11.65 6.45 5.94
C ARG A 74 -12.06 7.61 5.05
N LYS A 75 -13.36 7.91 5.00
CA LYS A 75 -13.81 9.13 4.36
C LYS A 75 -13.25 10.31 5.17
N ASN A 76 -12.54 11.23 4.53
CA ASN A 76 -12.13 12.45 5.21
C ASN A 76 -13.39 13.22 5.62
N SER A 77 -13.50 13.52 6.92
CA SER A 77 -14.53 14.40 7.47
C SER A 77 -14.21 15.86 7.15
N THR A 78 -14.06 16.20 5.87
CA THR A 78 -13.92 17.60 5.46
C THR A 78 -15.27 18.08 4.95
N LEU A 79 -16.07 18.62 5.87
CA LEU A 79 -16.94 19.75 5.55
C LEU A 79 -16.02 20.98 5.56
N GLY A 80 -15.65 21.47 4.38
CA GLY A 80 -14.81 22.63 4.18
C GLY A 80 -14.74 22.98 2.71
#